data_AF-A0A7S0V722-F1
#
_entry.id   AF-A0A7S0V722-F1
#
_cell.length_a   1.000
_cell.length_b   1.000
_cell.length_c   1.000
_cell.angle_alpha   90.00
_cell.angle_beta   90.00
_cell.angle_gamma   90.00
#
_symmetry.space_group_name_H-M   'P 1'
#
loop_
_entity.id
_entity.type
_entity.pdbx_description
1 polymer ?
#
loop_
_entity_poly.entity_id
_entity_poly.type
_entity_poly.pdbx_seq_one_letter_code
_entity_poly.pdbx_strand_id
1 'polypeptide(L)'
;MVNMNARFDRVLVVMRHGHRQDDSDSNWMDCELSNFVGRPWDPALSDKGRAQAAFASERLLSEVRTLLVHGGHLSSSSCEPSASPSLTPSLTPSLTPSLTPSLTPSPPLPIIYCSPFLRCLETAAAVARAAGASDLHVLWPASEDLSSVARQLPPGALPRGSLRNWMWHGATLGQAIQAMGGELIEKGELVEKDELVEKDELVEKDE
;
A
#
# COMPACT_ATOMS: atom_id res chain seq x y z
N MET A 1 -23.09 11.86 -25.26
CA MET A 1 -21.74 11.53 -25.79
C MET A 1 -20.75 11.72 -24.65
N VAL A 2 -20.16 10.65 -24.14
CA VAL A 2 -19.05 10.74 -23.18
C VAL A 2 -17.79 11.06 -23.98
N ASN A 3 -17.06 12.11 -23.60
CA ASN A 3 -15.83 12.50 -24.29
C ASN A 3 -14.78 11.40 -24.09
N MET A 4 -14.45 10.68 -25.17
CA MET A 4 -13.50 9.56 -25.17
C MET A 4 -12.03 10.00 -25.04
N ASN A 5 -11.74 11.32 -24.95
CA ASN A 5 -10.38 11.86 -24.80
C ASN A 5 -10.08 12.34 -23.37
N ALA A 6 -10.78 11.84 -22.35
CA ALA A 6 -10.49 12.19 -20.96
C ALA A 6 -9.10 11.64 -20.56
N ARG A 7 -8.11 12.52 -20.49
CA ARG A 7 -6.79 12.22 -19.94
C ARG A 7 -6.87 12.33 -18.42
N PHE A 8 -6.47 11.28 -17.71
CA PHE A 8 -6.37 11.33 -16.25
C PHE A 8 -5.00 11.87 -15.86
N ASP A 9 -4.96 13.07 -15.29
CA ASP A 9 -3.71 13.64 -14.77
C ASP A 9 -3.32 13.04 -13.41
N ARG A 10 -4.28 12.39 -12.73
CA ARG A 10 -4.10 11.77 -11.42
C ARG A 10 -4.94 10.50 -11.32
N VAL A 11 -4.38 9.47 -10.70
CA VAL A 11 -5.06 8.21 -10.40
C VAL A 11 -5.00 8.00 -8.88
N LEU A 12 -6.15 7.79 -8.25
CA LEU A 12 -6.24 7.37 -6.86
C LEU A 12 -6.50 5.87 -6.82
N VAL A 13 -5.65 5.14 -6.11
CA VAL A 13 -5.79 3.70 -5.91
C VAL A 13 -5.98 3.45 -4.43
N VAL A 14 -7.01 2.67 -4.09
CA VAL A 14 -7.26 2.22 -2.72
C VAL A 14 -7.04 0.72 -2.67
N MET A 15 -6.20 0.27 -1.74
CA MET A 15 -5.88 -1.15 -1.54
C MET A 15 -6.19 -1.55 -0.10
N ARG A 16 -6.84 -2.71 0.06
CA ARG A 16 -6.96 -3.37 1.36
C ARG A 16 -5.69 -4.17 1.63
N HIS A 17 -5.32 -4.31 2.90
CA HIS A 17 -4.26 -5.23 3.29
C HIS A 17 -4.56 -6.68 2.89
N GLY A 18 -3.52 -7.50 2.75
CA GLY A 18 -3.64 -8.93 2.48
C GLY A 18 -4.19 -9.73 3.68
N HIS A 19 -4.19 -11.05 3.53
CA HIS A 19 -4.56 -12.00 4.59
C HIS A 19 -3.73 -11.80 5.87
N ARG A 20 -4.38 -11.78 7.03
CA ARG A 20 -3.72 -11.54 8.31
C ARG A 20 -3.11 -12.84 8.85
N GLN A 21 -2.18 -12.72 9.79
CA GLN A 21 -1.56 -13.86 10.46
C GLN A 21 -2.57 -14.58 11.38
N ASP A 22 -3.41 -13.85 12.10
CA ASP A 22 -4.44 -14.40 12.98
C ASP A 22 -5.57 -15.13 12.23
N ASP A 23 -5.79 -14.79 10.95
CA ASP A 23 -6.67 -15.58 10.07
C ASP A 23 -6.06 -16.95 9.69
N SER A 24 -4.72 -17.07 9.72
CA SER A 24 -3.97 -18.25 9.28
C SER A 24 -3.57 -19.18 10.42
N ASP A 25 -3.41 -18.64 11.62
CA ASP A 25 -2.95 -19.36 12.81
C ASP A 25 -3.90 -19.08 13.97
N SER A 26 -4.70 -20.08 14.32
CA SER A 26 -5.67 -19.99 15.42
C SER A 26 -5.03 -19.77 16.78
N ASN A 27 -3.75 -20.12 16.93
CA ASN A 27 -3.00 -19.97 18.18
C ASN A 27 -2.21 -18.66 18.22
N TRP A 28 -2.22 -17.85 17.15
CA TRP A 28 -1.44 -16.62 17.06
C TRP A 28 -1.77 -15.66 18.21
N MET A 29 -3.06 -15.51 18.53
CA MET A 29 -3.51 -14.61 19.58
C MET A 29 -3.00 -15.03 20.96
N ASP A 30 -3.01 -16.33 21.26
CA ASP A 30 -2.49 -16.86 22.54
C ASP A 30 -0.97 -16.66 22.63
N CYS A 31 -0.25 -16.88 21.52
CA CYS A 31 1.19 -16.61 21.45
C CYS A 31 1.51 -15.13 21.71
N GLU A 32 0.80 -14.21 21.05
CA GLU A 32 1.01 -12.77 21.24
C GLU A 32 0.63 -12.31 22.65
N LEU A 33 -0.45 -12.81 23.23
CA LEU A 33 -0.84 -12.50 24.60
C LEU A 33 0.18 -13.02 25.63
N SER A 34 0.89 -14.11 25.32
CA SER A 34 1.96 -14.65 26.18
C SER A 34 3.28 -13.88 26.06
N ASN A 35 3.43 -13.06 25.02
CA ASN A 35 4.63 -12.28 24.76
C ASN A 35 4.54 -10.90 25.42
N PHE A 36 5.52 -10.55 26.25
CA PHE A 36 5.55 -9.24 26.94
C PHE A 36 5.61 -8.04 25.97
N VAL A 37 6.19 -8.23 24.79
CA VAL A 37 6.24 -7.23 23.70
C VAL A 37 5.24 -7.53 22.58
N GLY A 38 4.32 -8.47 22.81
CA GLY A 38 3.31 -8.87 21.85
C GLY A 38 2.33 -7.76 21.52
N ARG A 39 1.79 -7.79 20.31
CA ARG A 39 0.81 -6.84 19.78
C ARG A 39 -0.41 -7.60 19.25
N PRO A 40 -1.19 -8.26 20.13
CA PRO A 40 -2.36 -9.08 19.72
C PRO A 40 -3.45 -8.26 19.00
N TRP A 41 -3.39 -6.92 19.08
CA TRP A 41 -4.26 -5.99 18.35
C TRP A 41 -3.73 -5.59 16.96
N ASP A 42 -2.50 -5.94 16.60
CA ASP A 42 -1.87 -5.55 15.33
C ASP A 42 -1.17 -6.72 14.63
N PRO A 43 -1.93 -7.71 14.13
CA PRO A 43 -1.37 -8.82 13.39
C PRO A 43 -0.69 -8.36 12.10
N ALA A 44 0.46 -8.97 11.84
CA ALA A 44 1.14 -8.92 10.54
C ALA A 44 0.32 -9.65 9.46
N LEU A 45 0.76 -9.53 8.21
CA LEU A 45 0.34 -10.39 7.11
C LEU A 45 0.83 -11.83 7.36
N SER A 46 0.02 -12.80 6.93
CA SER A 46 0.53 -14.17 6.77
C SER A 46 1.37 -14.31 5.49
N ASP A 47 1.99 -15.47 5.27
CA ASP A 47 2.70 -15.75 4.01
C ASP A 47 1.78 -15.57 2.80
N LYS A 48 0.53 -16.01 2.93
CA LYS A 48 -0.52 -15.79 1.92
C LYS A 48 -0.78 -14.31 1.73
N GLY A 49 -0.87 -13.53 2.81
CA GLY A 49 -1.08 -12.08 2.75
C GLY A 49 0.07 -11.34 2.06
N ARG A 50 1.31 -11.71 2.36
CA ARG A 50 2.51 -11.17 1.69
C ARG A 50 2.50 -11.48 0.19
N ALA A 51 2.17 -12.71 -0.20
CA ALA A 51 2.06 -13.10 -1.61
C ALA A 51 0.95 -12.32 -2.33
N GLN A 52 -0.20 -12.11 -1.67
CA GLN A 52 -1.30 -11.29 -2.20
C GLN A 52 -0.86 -9.83 -2.41
N ALA A 53 -0.16 -9.24 -1.44
CA ALA A 53 0.32 -7.86 -1.54
C ALA A 53 1.33 -7.69 -2.69
N ALA A 54 2.28 -8.62 -2.82
CA ALA A 54 3.25 -8.63 -3.93
C ALA A 54 2.55 -8.72 -5.29
N PHE A 55 1.68 -9.72 -5.47
CA PHE A 55 0.95 -9.91 -6.72
C PHE A 55 0.05 -8.71 -7.07
N ALA A 56 -0.66 -8.16 -6.09
CA ALA A 56 -1.52 -6.99 -6.30
C ALA A 56 -0.72 -5.76 -6.70
N SER A 57 0.46 -5.55 -6.09
CA SER A 57 1.35 -4.43 -6.43
C SER A 57 1.91 -4.50 -7.84
N GLU A 58 2.37 -5.68 -8.28
CA GLU A 58 2.87 -5.90 -9.64
C GLU A 58 1.78 -5.66 -10.68
N ARG A 59 0.59 -6.21 -10.42
CA ARG A 59 -0.57 -6.03 -11.31
C ARG A 59 -0.97 -4.57 -11.39
N LEU A 60 -1.08 -3.88 -10.25
CA LEU A 60 -1.44 -2.47 -10.20
C LEU A 60 -0.50 -1.62 -11.06
N LEU A 61 0.81 -1.80 -10.91
CA LEU A 61 1.79 -1.00 -11.63
C LEU A 61 1.79 -1.29 -13.12
N SER A 62 1.54 -2.54 -13.52
CA SER A 62 1.37 -2.90 -14.93
C SER A 62 0.17 -2.16 -15.56
N GLU A 63 -0.96 -2.13 -14.86
CA GLU A 63 -2.17 -1.45 -15.32
C GLU A 63 -1.98 0.08 -15.34
N VAL A 64 -1.48 0.67 -14.25
CA VAL A 64 -1.24 2.12 -14.16
C VAL A 64 -0.24 2.59 -15.23
N ARG A 65 0.83 1.83 -15.46
CA ARG A 65 1.79 2.13 -16.53
C ARG A 65 1.13 2.07 -17.90
N THR A 66 0.24 1.11 -18.13
CA THR A 66 -0.52 1.00 -19.38
C THR A 66 -1.43 2.22 -19.58
N LEU A 67 -2.16 2.63 -18.55
CA LEU A 67 -3.02 3.82 -18.58
C LEU A 67 -2.24 5.10 -18.89
N LEU A 68 -1.11 5.30 -18.22
CA LEU A 68 -0.30 6.51 -18.36
C LEU A 68 0.43 6.60 -19.70
N VAL A 69 0.93 5.47 -20.23
CA VAL A 69 1.68 5.46 -21.49
C VAL A 69 0.76 5.56 -22.70
N HIS A 70 -0.34 4.82 -22.71
CA HIS A 70 -1.15 4.66 -23.92
C HIS A 70 -2.41 5.54 -23.94
N GLY A 71 -2.63 6.38 -22.93
CA GLY A 71 -3.92 7.07 -22.73
C GLY A 71 -5.08 6.06 -22.67
N GLY A 72 -4.77 4.84 -22.18
CA GLY A 72 -5.53 3.64 -22.45
C GLY A 72 -6.83 3.57 -21.67
N HIS A 73 -7.86 3.03 -22.31
CA HIS A 73 -9.12 2.64 -21.70
C HIS A 73 -8.89 1.41 -20.80
N LEU A 74 -9.43 1.42 -19.56
CA LEU A 74 -9.43 0.25 -18.66
C LEU A 74 -10.22 -0.90 -19.30
N SER A 75 -9.57 -1.76 -20.07
CA SER A 75 -10.17 -3.01 -20.53
C SER A 75 -10.15 -4.00 -19.38
N SER A 76 -11.31 -4.28 -18.78
CA SER A 76 -11.47 -5.38 -17.83
C SER A 76 -11.11 -6.69 -18.53
N SER A 77 -9.87 -7.15 -18.37
CA SER A 77 -9.36 -8.32 -19.08
C SER A 77 -9.95 -9.59 -18.48
N SER A 78 -10.95 -10.16 -19.17
CA SER A 78 -11.44 -11.52 -18.94
C SER A 78 -10.53 -12.47 -19.72
N CYS A 79 -9.73 -13.24 -18.99
CA CYS A 79 -8.84 -14.23 -19.58
C CYS A 79 -9.64 -15.43 -20.11
N GLU A 80 -9.88 -15.50 -21.42
CA GLU A 80 -10.13 -16.79 -22.09
C GLU A 80 -8.97 -17.10 -23.06
N PRO A 81 -8.34 -18.30 -22.97
CA PRO A 81 -7.25 -18.67 -23.86
C PRO A 81 -7.80 -19.27 -25.16
N SER A 82 -7.76 -18.51 -26.26
CA SER A 82 -7.98 -19.06 -27.59
C SER A 82 -6.64 -19.42 -28.24
N ALA A 83 -6.28 -20.71 -28.17
CA ALA A 83 -5.10 -21.26 -28.83
C ALA A 83 -5.39 -21.58 -30.30
N SER A 84 -4.60 -21.01 -31.21
CA SER A 84 -4.34 -21.58 -32.54
C SER A 84 -2.96 -21.12 -33.03
N PRO A 85 -1.93 -21.99 -33.03
CA PRO A 85 -0.65 -21.66 -33.61
C PRO A 85 -0.69 -21.89 -35.14
N SER A 86 -0.50 -20.81 -35.90
CA SER A 86 -0.12 -20.89 -37.32
C SER A 86 1.41 -20.92 -37.40
N LEU A 87 1.96 -22.03 -37.88
CA LEU A 87 3.40 -22.22 -38.08
C LEU A 87 3.74 -21.86 -39.54
N THR A 88 4.28 -20.67 -39.76
CA THR A 88 5.05 -20.35 -40.98
C THR A 88 6.31 -19.57 -40.59
N PRO A 89 7.52 -20.15 -40.71
CA PRO A 89 8.75 -19.42 -40.46
C PRO A 89 9.11 -18.54 -41.67
N SER A 90 9.09 -17.22 -41.49
CA SER A 90 9.70 -16.28 -42.42
C SER A 90 11.16 -16.05 -42.02
N LEU A 91 12.09 -16.56 -42.81
CA LEU A 91 13.54 -16.41 -42.63
C LEU A 91 14.05 -15.21 -43.43
N THR A 92 13.81 -13.99 -42.92
CA THR A 92 14.49 -12.79 -43.43
C THR A 92 15.14 -12.06 -42.25
N PRO A 93 16.48 -12.10 -42.10
CA PRO A 93 17.16 -11.35 -41.05
C PRO A 93 17.13 -9.86 -41.41
N SER A 94 16.30 -9.08 -40.70
CA SER A 94 16.37 -7.61 -40.75
C SER A 94 17.56 -7.14 -39.92
N LEU A 95 18.66 -6.77 -40.59
CA LEU A 95 19.88 -6.23 -39.98
C LEU A 95 19.84 -4.70 -39.82
N THR A 96 18.68 -4.14 -39.46
CA THR A 96 18.60 -2.70 -39.16
C THR A 96 18.64 -2.51 -37.64
N PRO A 97 19.77 -2.04 -37.04
CA PRO A 97 19.76 -1.65 -35.65
C PRO A 97 18.81 -0.47 -35.48
N SER A 98 17.69 -0.68 -34.79
CA SER A 98 16.81 0.41 -34.37
C SER A 98 17.53 1.20 -33.29
N LEU A 99 18.25 2.25 -33.72
CA LEU A 99 18.93 3.22 -32.86
C LEU A 99 17.98 4.32 -32.40
N THR A 100 16.69 4.05 -32.27
CA THR A 100 15.74 5.02 -31.73
C THR A 100 15.76 4.90 -30.21
N PRO A 101 16.39 5.83 -29.47
CA PRO A 101 16.27 5.82 -28.01
C PRO A 101 14.78 5.98 -27.69
N SER A 102 14.21 4.98 -27.01
CA SER A 102 12.85 5.08 -26.50
C SER A 102 12.86 6.13 -25.38
N LEU A 103 12.61 7.37 -25.74
CA LEU A 103 12.42 8.50 -24.82
C LEU A 103 11.06 8.43 -24.11
N THR A 104 10.59 7.22 -23.80
CA THR A 104 9.33 7.07 -23.06
C THR A 104 9.60 7.56 -21.64
N PRO A 105 8.98 8.68 -21.20
CA PRO A 105 9.21 9.19 -19.86
C PRO A 105 8.80 8.12 -18.85
N SER A 106 9.64 7.92 -17.82
CA SER A 106 9.25 7.07 -16.69
C SER A 106 7.99 7.67 -16.06
N PRO A 107 6.97 6.86 -15.73
CA PRO A 107 5.81 7.37 -15.01
C PRO A 107 6.25 8.01 -13.69
N PRO A 108 5.53 9.03 -13.20
CA PRO A 108 5.83 9.63 -11.90
C PRO A 108 5.71 8.58 -10.79
N LEU A 109 6.61 8.66 -9.80
CA LEU A 109 6.55 7.78 -8.64
C LEU A 109 5.26 8.02 -7.86
N PRO A 110 4.58 6.97 -7.37
CA PRO A 110 3.36 7.14 -6.59
C PRO A 110 3.68 7.72 -5.21
N ILE A 111 2.77 8.55 -4.71
CA ILE A 111 2.74 8.92 -3.29
C ILE A 111 1.91 7.86 -2.57
N ILE A 112 2.49 7.23 -1.56
CA ILE A 112 1.87 6.10 -0.85
C ILE A 112 1.44 6.55 0.53
N TYR A 113 0.16 6.37 0.84
CA TYR A 113 -0.41 6.59 2.16
C TYR A 113 -0.87 5.26 2.75
N CYS A 114 -0.65 5.02 4.03
CA CYS A 114 -1.14 3.81 4.69
C CYS A 114 -1.54 4.04 6.15
N SER A 115 -2.33 3.09 6.64
CA SER A 115 -2.73 3.00 8.04
C SER A 115 -1.55 2.56 8.91
N PRO A 116 -1.50 2.93 10.21
CA PRO A 116 -0.38 2.60 11.09
C PRO A 116 -0.33 1.13 11.52
N PHE A 117 -1.26 0.27 11.10
CA PHE A 117 -1.22 -1.16 11.42
C PHE A 117 -0.14 -1.91 10.62
N LEU A 118 0.51 -2.89 11.23
CA LEU A 118 1.61 -3.65 10.66
C LEU A 118 1.25 -4.28 9.31
N ARG A 119 0.10 -4.94 9.21
CA ARG A 119 -0.37 -5.50 7.93
C ARG A 119 -0.59 -4.47 6.81
N CYS A 120 -0.98 -3.25 7.18
CA CYS A 120 -1.19 -2.16 6.24
C CYS A 120 0.16 -1.63 5.76
N LEU A 121 1.11 -1.47 6.69
CA LEU A 121 2.50 -1.12 6.41
C LEU A 121 3.18 -2.14 5.50
N GLU A 122 3.06 -3.44 5.78
CA GLU A 122 3.65 -4.49 4.94
C GLU A 122 3.05 -4.51 3.52
N THR A 123 1.74 -4.29 3.40
CA THR A 123 1.08 -4.19 2.10
C THR A 123 1.59 -2.96 1.32
N ALA A 124 1.65 -1.81 1.98
CA ALA A 124 2.14 -0.57 1.37
C ALA A 124 3.63 -0.64 1.02
N ALA A 125 4.44 -1.32 1.84
CA ALA A 125 5.85 -1.61 1.55
C ALA A 125 6.04 -2.51 0.33
N ALA A 126 5.13 -3.47 0.09
CA ALA A 126 5.14 -4.25 -1.16
C ALA A 126 4.91 -3.35 -2.37
N VAL A 127 3.92 -2.44 -2.29
CA VAL A 127 3.64 -1.45 -3.34
C VAL A 127 4.83 -0.51 -3.56
N ALA A 128 5.42 0.01 -2.49
CA ALA A 128 6.57 0.91 -2.56
C ALA A 128 7.76 0.25 -3.26
N ARG A 129 8.10 -0.99 -2.88
CA ARG A 129 9.17 -1.77 -3.53
C ARG A 129 8.90 -2.02 -4.99
N ALA A 130 7.70 -2.46 -5.34
CA ALA A 130 7.35 -2.73 -6.73
C ALA A 130 7.38 -1.45 -7.59
N ALA A 131 7.00 -0.30 -7.01
CA ALA A 131 6.97 0.99 -7.67
C ALA A 131 8.34 1.68 -7.73
N GLY A 132 9.34 1.17 -7.00
CA GLY A 132 10.59 1.90 -6.76
C GLY A 132 10.39 3.20 -5.98
N ALA A 133 9.31 3.31 -5.20
CA ALA A 133 9.06 4.46 -4.36
C ALA A 133 9.82 4.34 -3.04
N SER A 134 10.49 5.42 -2.63
CA SER A 134 11.22 5.50 -1.36
C SER A 134 10.47 6.24 -0.26
N ASP A 135 9.30 6.81 -0.58
CA ASP A 135 8.50 7.59 0.36
C ASP A 135 7.16 6.90 0.63
N LEU A 136 6.80 6.84 1.92
CA LEU A 136 5.61 6.19 2.44
C LEU A 136 5.14 6.98 3.66
N HIS A 137 3.91 7.50 3.57
CA HIS A 137 3.31 8.30 4.61
C HIS A 137 2.32 7.46 5.42
N VAL A 138 2.43 7.48 6.75
CA VAL A 138 1.40 6.90 7.62
C VAL A 138 0.40 7.95 8.04
N LEU A 139 -0.87 7.59 7.94
CA LEU A 139 -2.00 8.43 8.32
C LEU A 139 -2.74 7.77 9.48
N TRP A 140 -2.67 8.37 10.67
CA TRP A 140 -3.47 7.95 11.82
C TRP A 140 -4.98 7.93 11.55
N PRO A 141 -5.56 8.89 10.80
CA PRO A 141 -6.98 8.83 10.44
C PRO A 141 -7.36 7.67 9.52
N ALA A 142 -6.40 6.99 8.89
CA ALA A 142 -6.63 5.79 8.10
C ALA A 142 -6.63 4.50 8.95
N SER A 143 -6.55 4.61 10.28
CA SER A 143 -6.66 3.49 11.21
C SER A 143 -8.05 2.85 11.11
N GLU A 144 -8.11 1.52 11.12
CA GLU A 144 -9.39 0.85 11.31
C GLU A 144 -9.94 1.09 12.73
N ASP A 145 -11.24 0.90 12.88
CA ASP A 145 -11.89 0.96 14.19
C ASP A 145 -11.48 -0.24 15.06
N LEU A 146 -10.68 0.08 16.08
CA LEU A 146 -10.23 -0.88 17.09
C LEU A 146 -11.35 -1.37 18.03
N SER A 147 -12.55 -0.79 17.99
CA SER A 147 -13.68 -1.22 18.84
C SER A 147 -14.07 -2.68 18.58
N SER A 148 -13.84 -3.20 17.38
CA SER A 148 -14.04 -4.60 17.05
C SER A 148 -12.98 -5.50 17.70
N VAL A 149 -11.72 -5.12 17.58
CA VAL A 149 -10.56 -5.81 18.18
C VAL A 149 -10.64 -5.79 19.71
N ALA A 150 -10.99 -4.64 20.29
CA ALA A 150 -11.15 -4.45 21.73
C ALA A 150 -12.15 -5.45 22.37
N ARG A 151 -13.19 -5.84 21.62
CA ARG A 151 -14.19 -6.80 22.10
C ARG A 151 -13.71 -8.25 22.08
N GLN A 152 -12.69 -8.55 21.28
CA GLN A 152 -12.12 -9.89 21.15
C GLN A 152 -10.95 -10.11 22.11
N LEU A 153 -10.32 -9.03 22.58
CA LEU A 153 -9.17 -9.10 23.47
C LEU A 153 -9.59 -9.14 24.96
N PRO A 154 -8.78 -9.76 25.83
CA PRO A 154 -8.98 -9.70 27.27
C PRO A 154 -9.02 -8.26 27.81
N PRO A 155 -9.76 -7.98 28.90
CA PRO A 155 -9.75 -6.67 29.53
C PRO A 155 -8.33 -6.21 29.88
N GLY A 156 -7.95 -5.02 29.41
CA GLY A 156 -6.61 -4.46 29.65
C GLY A 156 -5.53 -4.89 28.65
N ALA A 157 -5.85 -5.73 27.67
CA ALA A 157 -4.92 -6.09 26.61
C ALA A 157 -4.61 -4.89 25.68
N LEU A 158 -5.58 -4.00 25.42
CA LEU A 158 -5.31 -2.76 24.70
C LEU A 158 -4.65 -1.73 25.63
N PRO A 159 -3.54 -1.12 25.21
CA PRO A 159 -2.94 -0.03 25.96
C PRO A 159 -3.92 1.15 26.08
N ARG A 160 -3.85 1.87 27.21
CA ARG A 160 -4.67 3.07 27.45
C ARG A 160 -4.09 4.28 26.71
N GLY A 161 -4.95 5.23 26.35
CA GLY A 161 -4.57 6.48 25.70
C GLY A 161 -4.82 6.46 24.19
N SER A 162 -4.37 7.51 23.49
CA SER A 162 -4.54 7.61 22.04
C SER A 162 -3.68 6.59 21.31
N LEU A 163 -4.16 6.10 20.17
CA LEU A 163 -3.44 5.14 19.32
C LEU A 163 -2.01 5.59 19.01
N ARG A 164 -1.84 6.90 18.76
CA ARG A 164 -0.54 7.55 18.53
C ARG A 164 0.48 7.28 19.65
N ASN A 165 0.03 7.26 20.90
CA ASN A 165 0.93 7.18 22.05
C ASN A 165 1.48 5.76 22.27
N TRP A 166 0.72 4.72 21.92
CA TRP A 166 1.07 3.35 22.30
C TRP A 166 1.35 2.43 21.13
N MET A 167 0.81 2.68 19.93
CA MET A 167 0.91 1.74 18.80
C MET A 167 2.36 1.39 18.44
N TRP A 168 3.27 2.34 18.66
CA TRP A 168 4.70 2.19 18.43
C TRP A 168 5.52 2.62 19.65
N HIS A 169 4.98 2.50 20.87
CA HIS A 169 5.62 2.98 22.10
C HIS A 169 6.02 4.47 22.04
N GLY A 170 5.21 5.28 21.34
CA GLY A 170 5.50 6.69 21.10
C GLY A 170 6.65 6.93 20.11
N ALA A 171 7.18 5.89 19.47
CA ALA A 171 8.17 6.02 18.42
C ALA A 171 7.55 6.72 17.20
N THR A 172 8.37 7.54 16.54
CA THR A 172 8.00 8.12 15.24
C THR A 172 7.85 7.01 14.21
N LEU A 173 7.12 7.27 13.13
CA LEU A 173 6.98 6.31 12.03
C LEU A 173 8.34 5.83 11.50
N GLY A 174 9.31 6.74 11.37
CA GLY A 174 10.66 6.40 10.92
C GLY A 174 11.35 5.42 11.87
N GLN A 175 11.20 5.61 13.18
CA GLN A 175 11.71 4.70 14.19
C GLN A 175 11.01 3.34 14.13
N ALA A 176 9.69 3.30 13.91
CA ALA A 176 8.94 2.06 13.74
C ALA A 176 9.39 1.29 12.48
N ILE A 177 9.57 1.97 11.35
CA ILE A 177 10.07 1.38 10.10
C ILE A 177 11.49 0.86 10.28
N GLN A 178 12.35 1.61 10.96
CA GLN A 178 13.73 1.19 11.23
C GLN A 178 13.77 -0.05 12.15
N ALA A 179 12.91 -0.10 13.18
CA ALA A 179 12.77 -1.24 14.07
C ALA A 179 12.25 -2.51 13.36
N MET A 180 11.47 -2.36 12.28
CA MET A 180 11.00 -3.47 11.44
C MET A 180 12.07 -4.02 10.47
N GLY A 181 13.33 -3.60 10.62
CA GLY A 181 14.45 -4.21 9.89
C GLY A 181 15.05 -3.36 8.78
N GLY A 182 14.74 -2.06 8.70
CA GLY A 182 15.58 -0.99 8.13
C GLY A 182 16.06 -1.06 6.66
N GLU A 183 15.98 -2.18 5.97
CA GLU A 183 16.43 -2.31 4.58
C GLU A 183 15.47 -1.66 3.58
N LEU A 184 14.29 -1.23 4.03
CA LEU A 184 13.24 -0.70 3.16
C LEU A 184 13.35 0.81 2.88
N ILE A 185 14.08 1.60 3.68
CA ILE A 185 14.16 3.06 3.50
C ILE A 185 15.53 3.60 3.96
N GLU A 186 16.56 3.52 3.13
CA GLU A 186 17.81 4.26 3.38
C GLU A 186 17.83 5.66 2.75
N LYS A 187 16.77 6.09 2.02
CA LYS A 187 16.82 7.33 1.22
C LYS A 187 15.56 8.20 1.17
N GLY A 188 14.58 7.99 2.06
CA GLY A 188 13.36 8.79 2.12
C GLY A 188 13.36 9.78 3.29
N GLU A 189 13.34 11.08 3.01
CA GLU A 189 13.13 12.13 4.01
C GLU A 189 11.65 12.11 4.45
N LEU A 190 11.37 11.60 5.65
CA LEU A 190 10.00 11.46 6.17
C LEU A 190 9.46 12.81 6.61
N VAL A 191 8.40 13.28 5.96
CA VAL A 191 7.66 14.48 6.37
C VAL A 191 6.42 14.06 7.17
N GLU A 192 6.45 14.23 8.49
CA GLU A 192 5.23 14.26 9.32
C GLU A 192 4.45 15.53 8.94
N LYS A 193 3.33 15.39 8.24
CA LYS A 193 2.40 16.50 8.01
C LYS A 193 1.36 16.50 9.13
N ASP A 194 1.76 17.05 10.27
CA ASP A 194 0.92 17.15 11.48
C ASP A 194 -0.03 18.37 11.47
N GLU A 195 -0.14 19.14 10.39
CA GLU A 195 -1.05 20.29 10.31
C GLU A 195 -2.07 20.16 9.18
N LEU A 196 -3.20 19.51 9.47
CA LEU A 196 -4.46 19.79 8.77
C LEU A 196 -5.46 20.33 9.79
N VAL A 197 -5.33 21.64 10.06
CA VAL A 197 -6.38 22.63 10.29
C VAL A 197 -7.64 22.11 11.01
N GLU A 198 -7.65 22.18 12.34
CA GLU A 198 -8.85 22.55 13.10
C GLU A 198 -8.74 24.04 13.45
N LYS A 199 -9.27 24.90 12.58
CA LYS A 199 -9.62 26.29 12.91
C LYS A 199 -11.04 26.53 12.40
N ASP A 200 -12.00 25.89 13.05
CA ASP A 200 -13.36 26.40 13.04
C ASP A 200 -13.41 27.54 14.06
N GLU A 201 -13.41 28.77 13.54
CA GLU A 201 -13.73 29.99 14.26
C GLU A 201 -15.10 29.83 14.95
N LEU A 202 -15.08 29.76 16.27
CA LEU A 202 -16.26 30.07 17.08
C LEU A 202 -16.53 31.57 16.94
N VAL A 203 -17.50 31.90 16.08
CA VAL A 203 -18.11 33.23 16.04
C VAL A 203 -18.90 33.41 17.34
N GLU A 204 -18.33 34.18 18.27
CA GLU A 204 -19.08 34.79 19.37
C GLU A 204 -20.20 35.66 18.77
N LYS A 205 -21.45 35.33 19.11
CA LYS A 205 -22.58 36.25 18.97
C LYS A 205 -22.85 36.84 20.36
N ASP A 206 -22.47 38.10 20.51
CA ASP A 206 -22.97 38.96 21.57
C ASP A 206 -24.48 39.21 21.37
N GLU A 207 -25.28 38.88 22.38
CA GLU A 207 -26.59 39.46 22.68
C GLU A 207 -26.65 39.89 24.15
#